data_AF-A0A6N6RZZ6-F1
#
_entry.id   AF-A0A6N6RZZ6-F1
#
_cell.length_a   1.000
_cell.length_b   1.000
_cell.length_c   1.000
_cell.angle_alpha   90.00
_cell.angle_beta   90.00
_cell.angle_gamma   90.00
#
_symmetry.space_group_name_H-M   'P 1'
#
loop_
_entity.id
_entity.type
_entity.pdbx_description
1 polymer ?
#
loop_
_entity_poly.entity_id
_entity_poly.type
_entity_poly.pdbx_seq_one_letter_code
_entity_poly.pdbx_strand_id
1 'polypeptide(L)'
;MEQEKKWPRVGDKLVHQFRKKPGQIEAEVISVDRGSGLIALRIGDRVFPSLSSAAEACSGAAANGWIYWGLKKQSPRSSGAASGIDRQKKRSR
;
A
#
# COMPACT_ATOMS: atom_id res chain seq x y z
N MET A 1 14.56 -6.23 10.59
CA MET A 1 14.58 -5.74 9.19
C MET A 1 13.74 -4.48 9.13
N GLU A 2 14.40 -3.32 9.17
CA GLU A 2 13.77 -2.01 8.98
C GLU A 2 13.11 -1.99 7.61
N GLN A 3 11.78 -2.00 7.58
CA GLN A 3 11.07 -1.59 6.38
C GLN A 3 11.30 -0.09 6.26
N GLU A 4 12.30 0.30 5.47
CA GLU A 4 12.55 1.68 5.11
C GLU A 4 11.22 2.31 4.70
N LYS A 5 10.73 3.22 5.53
CA LYS A 5 9.64 4.13 5.18
C LYS A 5 10.14 4.93 3.98
N LYS A 6 9.90 4.43 2.78
CA LYS A 6 10.24 5.15 1.56
C LYS A 6 9.19 6.24 1.40
N TRP A 7 9.54 7.42 1.87
CA TRP A 7 8.72 8.61 1.67
C TRP A 7 8.56 8.83 0.17
N PRO A 8 7.33 8.98 -0.34
CA PRO A 8 7.14 9.34 -1.73
C PRO A 8 7.76 10.72 -1.98
N ARG A 9 8.17 10.95 -3.21
CA ARG A 9 8.67 12.25 -3.69
C ARG A 9 7.52 13.03 -4.31
N VAL A 10 7.65 14.35 -4.32
CA VAL A 10 6.75 15.19 -5.12
C VAL A 10 6.92 14.82 -6.60
N GLY A 11 5.80 14.60 -7.29
CA GLY A 11 5.71 14.06 -8.64
C GLY A 11 5.55 12.53 -8.71
N ASP A 12 5.67 11.81 -7.60
CA ASP A 12 5.43 10.36 -7.60
C ASP A 12 3.95 10.06 -7.85
N LYS A 13 3.69 9.10 -8.73
CA LYS A 13 2.34 8.58 -9.00
C LYS A 13 2.11 7.32 -8.18
N LEU A 14 1.11 7.38 -7.30
CA LEU A 14 0.62 6.29 -6.49
C LEU A 14 -0.59 5.67 -7.18
N VAL A 15 -0.52 4.39 -7.51
CA VAL A 15 -1.61 3.66 -8.15
C VAL A 15 -2.17 2.65 -7.16
N HIS A 16 -3.47 2.74 -6.88
CA HIS A 16 -4.19 1.74 -6.11
C HIS A 16 -5.14 0.96 -7.03
N GLN A 17 -4.94 -0.37 -7.11
CA GLN A 17 -5.87 -1.26 -7.78
C GLN A 17 -6.89 -1.83 -6.80
N PHE A 18 -8.17 -1.69 -7.12
CA PHE A 18 -9.24 -2.23 -6.30
C PHE A 18 -9.29 -3.76 -6.45
N ARG A 19 -9.15 -4.50 -5.35
CA ARG A 19 -9.27 -5.97 -5.39
C ARG A 19 -10.67 -6.49 -5.73
N LYS A 20 -11.71 -5.73 -5.37
CA LYS A 20 -13.12 -6.15 -5.47
C LYS A 20 -13.86 -5.54 -6.66
N LYS A 21 -13.27 -4.56 -7.35
CA LYS A 21 -13.89 -3.87 -8.48
C LYS A 21 -12.86 -3.75 -9.61
N PRO A 22 -13.24 -3.93 -10.87
CA PRO A 22 -12.36 -3.58 -11.98
C PRO A 22 -12.13 -2.06 -11.95
N GLY A 23 -10.88 -1.65 -11.79
CA GLY A 23 -10.49 -0.24 -11.76
C GLY A 23 -9.19 0.01 -11.00
N GLN A 24 -8.54 1.11 -11.35
CA GLN A 24 -7.42 1.66 -10.60
C GLN A 24 -7.65 3.15 -10.35
N ILE A 25 -7.09 3.64 -9.26
CA ILE A 25 -7.06 5.05 -8.94
C ILE A 25 -5.62 5.53 -8.88
N GLU A 26 -5.35 6.63 -9.58
CA GLU A 26 -4.04 7.23 -9.69
C GLU A 26 -4.03 8.53 -8.88
N ALA A 27 -3.07 8.65 -7.98
CA ALA A 27 -2.85 9.83 -7.17
C ALA A 27 -1.43 10.34 -7.41
N GLU A 28 -1.28 11.62 -7.71
CA GLU A 28 0.01 12.27 -7.85
C GLU A 28 0.37 12.99 -6.56
N VAL A 29 1.56 12.76 -6.04
CA VAL A 29 2.05 13.43 -4.84
C VAL A 29 2.48 14.85 -5.20
N ILE A 30 1.80 15.85 -4.65
CA ILE A 30 2.10 17.26 -4.95
C ILE A 30 2.90 17.95 -3.83
N SER A 31 2.85 17.42 -2.61
CA SER A 31 3.61 17.96 -1.48
C SER A 31 3.89 16.88 -0.43
N VAL A 32 5.07 16.94 0.16
CA VAL A 32 5.52 16.03 1.22
C VAL A 32 6.14 16.86 2.32
N ASP A 33 5.45 16.98 3.44
CA ASP A 33 5.96 17.56 4.67
C ASP A 33 6.53 16.47 5.57
N ARG A 34 7.86 16.45 5.70
CA ARG A 34 8.58 15.49 6.56
C ARG A 34 8.58 15.87 8.04
N GLY A 35 8.33 17.14 8.36
CA GLY A 35 8.25 17.61 9.76
C GLY A 35 6.94 17.18 10.40
N SER A 36 5.83 17.40 9.70
CA SER A 36 4.48 17.01 10.17
C SER A 36 4.09 15.58 9.76
N GLY A 37 4.78 15.01 8.78
CA GLY A 37 4.44 13.72 8.18
C GLY A 37 3.19 13.73 7.31
N LEU A 38 2.78 14.92 6.85
CA LEU A 38 1.65 15.13 5.97
C LEU A 38 2.09 15.04 4.50
N ILE A 39 1.32 14.32 3.70
CA ILE A 39 1.60 14.15 2.26
C ILE A 39 0.32 14.51 1.53
N ALA A 40 0.38 15.58 0.73
CA ALA A 40 -0.71 16.05 -0.10
C ALA A 40 -0.62 15.43 -1.50
N LEU A 41 -1.78 15.01 -2.00
CA LEU A 41 -1.88 14.31 -3.29
C LEU A 41 -3.05 14.85 -4.10
N ARG A 42 -2.90 14.80 -5.41
CA ARG A 42 -3.91 15.14 -6.39
C ARG A 42 -4.47 13.87 -7.03
N ILE A 43 -5.78 13.76 -7.13
CA ILE A 43 -6.49 12.67 -7.81
C ILE A 43 -7.44 13.31 -8.81
N GLY A 44 -7.18 13.11 -10.11
CA GLY A 44 -7.87 13.85 -11.17
C GLY A 44 -7.74 15.35 -10.93
N ASP A 45 -8.86 16.04 -10.71
CA ASP A 45 -8.91 17.49 -10.45
C ASP A 45 -9.06 17.87 -8.98
N ARG A 46 -9.03 16.90 -8.06
CA ARG A 46 -9.16 17.15 -6.62
C ARG A 46 -7.82 17.04 -5.93
N VAL A 47 -7.52 18.00 -5.07
CA VAL A 47 -6.34 18.02 -4.22
C VAL A 47 -6.75 17.66 -2.79
N PHE A 48 -6.01 16.74 -2.18
CA PHE A 48 -6.20 16.28 -0.82
C PHE A 48 -4.99 16.66 0.03
N PRO A 49 -5.20 17.21 1.23
CA PRO A 49 -4.10 17.64 2.11
C PRO A 49 -3.38 16.48 2.80
N SER A 50 -3.93 15.26 2.77
CA SER A 50 -3.34 14.08 3.40
C SER A 50 -3.65 12.79 2.63
N LEU A 51 -2.77 11.77 2.76
CA LEU A 51 -2.98 10.42 2.23
C LEU A 51 -4.27 9.79 2.74
N SER A 52 -4.60 9.99 4.02
CA SER A 52 -5.79 9.41 4.66
C SER A 52 -7.07 10.06 4.15
N SER A 53 -7.10 11.40 4.02
CA SER A 53 -8.26 12.10 3.41
C SER A 53 -8.51 11.64 1.98
N ALA A 54 -7.44 11.44 1.20
CA ALA A 54 -7.56 10.91 -0.15
C ALA A 54 -8.09 9.48 -0.14
N ALA A 55 -7.55 8.61 0.71
CA ALA A 55 -7.99 7.22 0.82
C ALA A 55 -9.45 7.11 1.30
N GLU A 56 -9.88 7.98 2.20
CA GLU A 56 -11.26 8.07 2.67
C GLU A 56 -12.21 8.52 1.56
N ALA A 57 -11.84 9.56 0.81
CA ALA A 57 -12.63 10.01 -0.34
C ALA A 57 -12.75 8.93 -1.43
N CYS A 58 -11.71 8.11 -1.62
CA CYS A 58 -11.70 7.05 -2.62
C CYS A 58 -12.40 5.76 -2.16
N SER A 59 -12.26 5.40 -0.88
CA SER A 59 -12.82 4.15 -0.33
C SER A 59 -14.20 4.32 0.28
N GLY A 60 -14.61 5.55 0.60
CA GLY A 60 -15.83 5.86 1.34
C GLY A 60 -15.78 5.50 2.83
N ALA A 61 -14.60 5.16 3.36
CA ALA A 61 -14.40 4.79 4.76
C ALA A 61 -13.05 5.31 5.27
N ALA A 62 -12.96 5.57 6.58
CA ALA A 62 -11.70 5.94 7.21
C ALA A 62 -10.63 4.86 6.95
N ALA A 63 -9.60 5.23 6.20
CA ALA A 63 -8.56 4.31 5.76
C ALA A 63 -7.16 4.88 6.05
N ASN A 64 -6.23 3.99 6.40
CA ASN A 64 -4.84 4.39 6.56
C ASN A 64 -4.23 4.65 5.18
N GLY A 65 -4.05 5.92 4.83
CA GLY A 65 -3.57 6.31 3.51
C GLY A 65 -2.25 5.65 3.11
N TRP A 66 -1.32 5.44 4.04
CA TRP A 66 -0.04 4.79 3.73
C TRP A 66 -0.20 3.34 3.27
N ILE A 67 -1.18 2.62 3.82
CA ILE A 67 -1.47 1.23 3.42
C ILE A 67 -2.30 1.23 2.14
N TYR A 68 -3.29 2.12 2.05
CA TYR A 68 -4.16 2.25 0.89
C TYR A 68 -3.35 2.50 -0.38
N TRP A 69 -2.40 3.44 -0.34
CA TRP A 69 -1.54 3.77 -1.48
C TRP A 69 -0.33 2.83 -1.67
N GLY A 70 -0.24 1.73 -0.91
CA GLY A 70 0.84 0.75 -1.04
C GLY A 70 2.23 1.24 -0.59
N LEU A 71 2.31 2.43 0.03
CA LEU A 71 3.54 3.01 0.59
C LEU A 71 4.05 2.26 1.82
N LYS A 72 3.16 1.48 2.46
CA LYS A 72 3.49 0.58 3.56
C LYS A 72 2.93 -0.80 3.25
N LYS A 73 3.80 -1.80 3.12
CA LYS A 73 3.35 -3.19 3.11
C LYS A 73 2.69 -3.48 4.46
N GLN A 74 1.41 -3.88 4.44
CA GLN A 74 0.87 -4.64 5.56
C GLN A 74 1.78 -5.87 5.69
N SER A 75 2.55 -5.96 6.77
CA SER A 75 3.29 -7.17 7.07
C SER A 75 2.28 -8.31 7.01
N PRO A 76 2.44 -9.32 6.15
CA PRO A 76 1.62 -10.51 6.28
C PRO A 76 1.85 -10.99 7.71
N ARG A 77 0.78 -11.05 8.52
CA ARG A 77 0.82 -11.92 9.70
C ARG A 77 1.20 -13.28 9.14
N SER A 78 2.36 -13.77 9.56
CA SER A 78 2.90 -15.10 9.29
C SER A 78 1.81 -16.12 8.98
N SER A 79 1.51 -16.30 7.69
CA SER A 79 0.91 -17.53 7.23
C SER A 79 2.03 -18.55 7.21
N GLY A 80 2.22 -19.23 8.35
CA GLY A 80 2.90 -20.51 8.37
C GLY A 80 2.07 -21.48 7.53
N ALA A 81 2.36 -21.53 6.23
CA ALA A 81 1.77 -22.48 5.31
C ALA A 81 2.89 -23.06 4.44
N ALA A 82 3.35 -24.22 4.90
CA ALA A 82 3.96 -25.30 4.14
C ALA A 82 5.29 -25.00 3.41
N SER A 83 6.37 -24.89 4.19
CA SER A 83 7.62 -25.57 3.80
C SER A 83 7.45 -27.06 4.12
N GLY A 84 7.61 -27.93 3.12
CA GLY A 84 7.66 -29.37 3.35
C GLY A 84 7.27 -30.23 2.16
N ILE A 85 7.88 -30.00 1.00
CA ILE A 85 8.05 -31.07 0.02
C ILE A 85 9.15 -31.97 0.59
N ASP A 86 8.78 -33.08 1.24
CA ASP A 86 9.71 -34.19 1.45
C ASP A 86 8.95 -35.52 1.37
N ARG A 87 8.70 -35.96 0.13
CA ARG A 87 8.26 -37.34 -0.15
C ARG A 87 9.51 -38.18 -0.32
N GLN A 88 10.19 -38.49 0.78
CA GLN A 88 11.31 -39.41 0.77
C GLN A 88 10.84 -40.85 0.54
N LYS A 89 11.12 -41.29 -0.67
CA LYS A 89 11.23 -42.67 -1.14
C LYS A 89 12.14 -43.51 -0.23
N LYS A 90 11.60 -44.49 0.48
CA LYS A 90 12.25 -45.75 0.90
C LYS A 90 11.16 -46.83 0.90
N ARG A 91 10.99 -47.67 -0.14
CA ARG A 91 11.73 -48.92 -0.39
C ARG A 91 12.43 -49.47 0.85
N SER A 92 11.87 -50.52 1.46
CA SER A 92 12.58 -51.77 1.76
C SER A 92 11.65 -52.82 2.39
N ARG A 93 11.64 -53.98 1.71
CA ARG A 93 11.30 -55.35 2.15
C ARG A 93 9.85 -55.69 2.45
#